data_AF-A0A920FTU0-F1
#
_entry.id   AF-A0A920FTU0-F1
#
_cell.length_a   1.000
_cell.length_b   1.000
_cell.length_c   1.000
_cell.angle_alpha   90.00
_cell.angle_beta   90.00
_cell.angle_gamma   90.00
#
_symmetry.space_group_name_H-M   'P 1'
#
loop_
_entity.id
_entity.type
_entity.pdbx_description
1 polymer ?
#
loop_
_entity_poly.entity_id
_entity_poly.type
_entity_poly.pdbx_seq_one_letter_code
_entity_poly.pdbx_strand_id
1 'polypeptide(L)'
;MEKVDLQRSTHEDLFIPKRHQLEGCTNPIHQAHGIPNEYYTRSECFEMEGEHLFNKGWFAVGFVKDLPQPPVLPKIFLITLFLVVKRKKDEKKI
;
A
#
# COMPACT_ATOMS: atom_id res chain seq x y z
N MET A 1 -15.66 32.64 8.54
CA MET A 1 -15.03 31.71 7.58
C MET A 1 -13.54 31.84 7.79
N GLU A 2 -13.03 31.07 8.74
CA GLU A 2 -11.64 31.12 9.16
C GLU A 2 -10.80 30.42 8.08
N LYS A 3 -9.83 31.13 7.51
CA LYS A 3 -8.91 30.55 6.54
C LYS A 3 -8.06 29.55 7.30
N VAL A 4 -8.28 28.27 7.03
CA VAL A 4 -7.38 27.20 7.48
C VAL A 4 -6.05 27.43 6.76
N ASP A 5 -5.09 27.94 7.51
CA ASP A 5 -3.71 28.08 7.07
C ASP A 5 -3.15 26.69 6.78
N LEU A 6 -3.03 26.36 5.49
CA LEU A 6 -2.24 25.23 5.00
C LEU A 6 -0.74 25.56 5.15
N GLN A 7 -0.29 25.79 6.39
CA GLN A 7 1.12 25.63 6.70
C GLN A 7 1.43 24.15 6.61
N ARG A 8 1.84 23.72 5.41
CA ARG A 8 2.53 22.45 5.15
C ARG A 8 3.55 22.25 6.27
N SER A 9 3.29 21.30 7.16
CA SER A 9 4.21 20.92 8.21
C SER A 9 5.53 20.56 7.56
N THR A 10 6.52 21.37 7.92
CA THR A 10 7.94 21.19 7.68
C THR A 10 8.37 19.80 8.11
N HIS A 11 8.93 19.02 7.18
CA HIS A 11 9.73 17.82 7.42
C HIS A 11 9.26 16.97 8.61
N GLU A 12 8.30 16.07 8.39
CA GLU A 12 8.27 14.88 9.23
C GLU A 12 9.57 14.14 8.96
N ASP A 13 10.46 14.08 9.96
CA ASP A 13 11.60 13.19 9.95
C ASP A 13 11.06 11.77 9.79
N LEU A 14 10.98 11.30 8.54
CA LEU A 14 10.56 9.94 8.21
C LEU A 14 11.40 8.98 9.06
N PHE A 15 10.73 8.30 10.00
CA PHE A 15 11.37 7.32 10.85
C PHE A 15 11.85 6.15 9.98
N ILE A 16 13.16 6.12 9.71
CA ILE A 16 13.79 5.09 8.87
C ILE A 16 14.82 4.36 9.74
N PRO A 17 14.44 3.27 10.42
CA PRO A 17 15.34 2.56 11.32
C PRO A 17 16.49 1.93 10.52
N LYS A 18 17.73 2.00 11.03
CA LYS A 18 18.90 1.35 10.42
C LYS A 18 19.09 1.63 8.92
N ARG A 19 18.87 2.88 8.48
CA ARG A 19 18.99 3.31 7.08
C ARG A 19 20.23 2.78 6.35
N HIS A 20 21.41 2.85 6.99
CA HIS A 20 22.67 2.37 6.41
C HIS A 20 22.64 0.87 6.06
N GLN A 21 21.91 0.05 6.80
CA GLN A 21 21.75 -1.38 6.53
C GLN A 21 20.77 -1.60 5.38
N LEU A 22 19.71 -0.78 5.31
CA LEU A 22 18.71 -0.84 4.25
C LEU A 22 19.32 -0.52 2.87
N GLU A 23 20.22 0.46 2.80
CA GLU A 23 20.93 0.81 1.56
C GLU A 23 21.76 -0.38 1.02
N GLY A 24 22.25 -1.25 1.89
CA GLY A 24 22.94 -2.48 1.51
C GLY A 24 22.04 -3.56 0.91
N CYS A 25 20.72 -3.49 1.09
CA CYS A 25 19.78 -4.48 0.55
C CYS A 25 19.64 -4.41 -0.97
N THR A 26 19.98 -3.27 -1.58
CA THR A 26 19.90 -3.06 -3.04
C THR A 26 21.20 -3.39 -3.78
N ASN A 27 22.22 -3.87 -3.06
CA ASN A 27 23.47 -4.32 -3.66
C ASN A 27 23.28 -5.55 -4.56
N PRO A 28 24.28 -5.92 -5.40
CA PRO A 28 24.24 -7.18 -6.13
C PRO A 28 24.00 -8.37 -5.20
N ILE A 29 23.28 -9.39 -5.68
CA ILE A 29 22.79 -10.50 -4.84
C ILE A 29 23.87 -11.21 -4.02
N HIS A 30 25.13 -11.23 -4.49
CA HIS A 30 26.27 -11.84 -3.78
C HIS A 30 26.78 -11.00 -2.58
N GLN A 31 26.37 -9.74 -2.48
CA GLN A 31 26.79 -8.77 -1.46
C GLN A 31 25.60 -8.18 -0.69
N ALA A 32 24.38 -8.38 -1.19
CA ALA A 32 23.18 -7.91 -0.54
C ALA A 32 22.95 -8.64 0.78
N HIS A 33 22.44 -7.89 1.75
CA HIS A 33 21.94 -8.44 3.01
C HIS A 33 20.42 -8.31 3.08
N GLY A 34 19.79 -9.14 3.92
CA GLY A 34 18.36 -9.04 4.18
C GLY A 34 17.97 -7.70 4.81
N ILE A 35 16.69 -7.35 4.67
CA ILE A 35 16.13 -6.15 5.29
C ILE A 35 16.27 -6.27 6.82
N PRO A 36 16.62 -5.18 7.54
CA PRO A 36 16.73 -5.22 8.99
C PRO A 36 15.44 -5.66 9.70
N ASN A 37 15.57 -6.38 10.81
CA ASN A 37 14.45 -7.00 11.52
C ASN A 37 13.35 -6.01 11.95
N GLU A 38 13.72 -4.75 12.19
CA GLU A 38 12.81 -3.67 12.58
C GLU A 38 11.71 -3.42 11.54
N TYR A 39 11.99 -3.61 10.25
CA TYR A 39 11.01 -3.43 9.19
C TYR A 39 9.93 -4.53 9.18
N TYR A 40 10.18 -5.67 9.83
CA TYR A 40 9.20 -6.75 9.96
C TYR A 40 8.41 -6.72 11.27
N THR A 41 8.88 -5.97 12.28
CA THR A 41 8.40 -6.11 13.66
C THR A 41 7.92 -4.82 14.31
N ARG A 42 8.20 -3.66 13.72
CA ARG A 42 7.82 -2.36 14.27
C ARG A 42 6.59 -1.80 13.56
N SER A 43 5.63 -1.32 14.35
CA SER A 43 4.37 -0.78 13.86
C SER A 43 4.58 0.47 13.02
N GLU A 44 5.57 1.28 13.39
CA GLU A 44 5.97 2.50 12.67
C GLU A 44 6.42 2.19 11.23
N CYS A 45 7.10 1.05 11.02
CA CYS A 45 7.49 0.58 9.70
C CYS A 45 6.26 0.16 8.87
N PHE A 46 5.31 -0.53 9.49
CA PHE A 46 4.05 -0.93 8.85
C PHE A 46 3.21 0.29 8.43
N GLU A 47 3.12 1.30 9.30
CA GLU A 47 2.42 2.56 9.01
C GLU A 47 3.09 3.29 7.83
N MET A 48 4.42 3.41 7.85
CA MET A 48 5.19 3.98 6.75
C MET A 48 4.95 3.24 5.42
N GLU A 49 4.98 1.91 5.41
CA GLU A 49 4.66 1.11 4.22
C GLU A 49 3.22 1.37 3.74
N GLY A 50 2.28 1.47 4.67
CA GLY A 50 0.90 1.86 4.41
C GLY A 50 0.83 3.17 3.62
N GLU A 51 1.47 4.23 4.12
CA GLU A 51 1.42 5.57 3.53
C GLU A 51 2.15 5.70 2.19
N HIS A 52 3.30 5.03 2.05
CA HIS A 52 4.21 5.26 0.93
C HIS A 52 4.07 4.22 -0.19
N LEU A 53 3.75 2.98 0.16
CA LEU A 53 3.63 1.88 -0.79
C LEU A 53 2.16 1.54 -1.05
N PHE A 54 1.41 1.19 0.00
CA PHE A 54 0.08 0.61 -0.16
C PHE A 54 -1.02 1.63 -0.52
N ASN A 55 -0.94 2.85 -0.01
CA ASN A 55 -1.92 3.90 -0.30
C ASN A 55 -1.68 4.59 -1.65
N LYS A 56 -0.48 4.47 -2.23
CA LYS A 56 -0.06 5.17 -3.46
C LYS A 56 0.22 4.23 -4.64
N GLY A 57 0.39 2.94 -4.38
CA GLY A 57 0.71 1.94 -5.39
C GLY A 57 -0.49 1.34 -6.11
N TRP A 58 -0.21 0.69 -7.24
CA TRP A 58 -1.17 -0.18 -7.92
C TRP A 58 -1.01 -1.62 -7.44
N PHE A 59 -2.13 -2.25 -7.07
CA PHE A 59 -2.14 -3.62 -6.57
C PHE A 59 -3.05 -4.50 -7.41
N ALA A 60 -2.55 -5.68 -7.78
CA ALA A 60 -3.36 -6.72 -8.38
C ALA A 60 -4.24 -7.35 -7.29
N VAL A 61 -5.57 -7.23 -7.42
CA VAL A 61 -6.53 -7.73 -6.42
C VAL A 61 -7.14 -9.10 -6.80
N GLY A 62 -7.01 -9.52 -8.05
CA GLY A 62 -7.54 -10.81 -8.54
C GLY A 62 -7.70 -10.83 -10.06
N PHE A 63 -8.10 -11.98 -10.61
CA PHE A 63 -8.39 -12.11 -12.03
C PHE A 63 -9.88 -11.91 -12.33
N VAL A 64 -10.18 -11.32 -13.49
CA VAL A 64 -11.56 -11.06 -13.93
C VAL A 64 -12.40 -12.33 -14.03
N LYS A 65 -11.79 -13.47 -14.41
CA LYS A 65 -12.47 -14.76 -14.52
C LYS A 65 -12.95 -15.31 -13.16
N ASP A 66 -12.33 -14.88 -12.06
CA ASP A 66 -12.66 -15.32 -10.71
C ASP A 66 -13.74 -14.43 -10.07
N LEU A 67 -14.14 -13.33 -10.74
CA LEU A 67 -15.27 -12.53 -10.27
C LEU A 67 -16.57 -13.32 -10.45
N PRO A 68 -17.32 -13.54 -9.36
CA PRO A 68 -18.59 -14.24 -9.45
C PRO A 68 -19.60 -13.42 -10.27
N GLN A 69 -20.56 -14.12 -10.87
CA GLN A 69 -21.64 -13.44 -11.57
C GLN A 69 -22.50 -12.66 -10.56
N PRO A 70 -23.08 -11.50 -10.96
CA PRO A 70 -24.00 -10.76 -10.11
C PRO A 70 -25.10 -11.68 -9.55
N PRO A 71 -25.53 -11.51 -8.28
CA PRO A 71 -25.28 -10.36 -7.40
C PRO A 71 -24.11 -10.52 -6.40
N VAL A 72 -23.29 -11.57 -6.50
CA VAL A 72 -22.27 -11.87 -5.47
C VAL A 72 -21.15 -10.83 -5.48
N LEU A 73 -20.77 -10.37 -4.28
CA LEU A 73 -19.80 -9.30 -4.07
C LEU A 73 -18.56 -9.84 -3.35
N PRO A 74 -17.46 -10.14 -4.05
CA PRO A 74 -16.23 -10.51 -3.38
C PRO A 74 -15.74 -9.36 -2.49
N LYS A 75 -15.42 -9.68 -1.24
CA LYS A 75 -14.77 -8.78 -0.28
C LYS A 75 -13.29 -9.14 -0.25
N ILE A 76 -12.44 -8.17 -0.54
CA ILE A 76 -10.99 -8.32 -0.52
C ILE A 76 -10.46 -7.45 0.62
N PHE A 77 -9.69 -8.05 1.53
CA PHE A 77 -9.01 -7.30 2.59
C PHE A 77 -7.58 -6.98 2.13
N LEU A 78 -7.31 -5.71 1.91
CA LEU A 78 -6.01 -5.20 1.54
C LEU A 78 -5.44 -4.39 2.72
N ILE A 79 -4.70 -5.09 3.60
CA ILE A 79 -3.89 -4.54 4.70
C ILE A 79 -4.69 -3.78 5.76
N THR A 80 -5.23 -2.62 5.42
CA THR A 80 -6.11 -1.81 6.29
C THR A 80 -7.48 -1.54 5.65
N LEU A 81 -7.68 -1.91 4.37
CA LEU A 81 -8.86 -1.55 3.60
C LEU A 81 -9.67 -2.78 3.17
N PHE A 82 -10.99 -2.72 3.38
CA PHE A 82 -11.92 -3.66 2.74
C PHE A 82 -12.40 -3.11 1.40
N LEU A 83 -12.13 -3.84 0.33
CA LEU A 83 -12.59 -3.55 -1.02
C LEU A 83 -13.77 -4.44 -1.37
N VAL A 84 -14.80 -3.85 -1.96
CA VAL A 84 -15.91 -4.57 -2.60
C VAL A 84 -15.76 -4.41 -4.10
N VAL A 85 -15.45 -5.50 -4.81
CA VAL A 85 -15.31 -5.47 -6.26
C VAL A 85 -16.59 -5.97 -6.91
N LYS A 86 -17.17 -5.20 -7.83
CA LYS A 86 -18.40 -5.58 -8.55
C LYS A 86 -18.17 -5.62 -10.04
N ARG A 87 -18.64 -6.67 -10.70
CA ARG A 87 -18.81 -6.67 -12.15
C ARG A 87 -20.12 -5.97 -12.50
N LYS A 88 -20.06 -4.81 -13.16
CA LYS A 88 -21.26 -4.19 -13.76
C LYS A 88 -21.63 -4.95 -15.03
N LYS A 89 -22.93 -5.22 -15.23
CA LYS A 89 -23.45 -5.70 -16.52
C LYS A 89 -23.43 -4.53 -17.49
N ASP A 90 -22.86 -4.71 -18.68
CA ASP A 90 -22.89 -3.69 -19.73
C ASP A 90 -24.35 -3.44 -20.13
N GLU A 91 -24.86 -2.26 -19.77
CA GLU A 91 -26.12 -1.76 -20.31
C GLU A 91 -25.81 -1.20 -21.70
N LYS A 92 -25.87 -2.06 -22.73
CA LYS A 92 -25.89 -1.56 -24.10
C LYS A 92 -27.13 -0.67 -24.26
N LYS A 93 -26.94 0.65 -24.24
CA LYS A 93 -27.96 1.59 -24.71
C LYS A 93 -28.12 1.33 -26.21
N ILE A 94 -29.26 0.74 -26.57
CA ILE A 94 -29.76 0.64 -27.95
C ILE A 94 -30.29 2.02 -28.34
#